data_AF-A0A1I0CC92-F1
#
_entry.id   AF-A0A1I0CC92-F1
#
_cell.length_a   1.000
_cell.length_b   1.000
_cell.length_c   1.000
_cell.angle_alpha   90.00
_cell.angle_beta   90.00
_cell.angle_gamma   90.00
#
_symmetry.space_group_name_H-M   'P 1'
#
loop_
_entity.id
_entity.type
_entity.pdbx_description
1 polymer ?
#
loop_
_entity_poly.entity_id
_entity_poly.type
_entity_poly.pdbx_seq_one_letter_code
_entity_poly.pdbx_strand_id
1 'polypeptide(L)'
;EFYGWIEQAAQRTLPQSLVGKAITYVRNQKEYLSSFLKDGRIQLSNNLAEQSVKPFVIGGKNWLFANTPNGASASSLIYSVIQTAIANDLKPLSYLEYVFEQIQMSWDLQTEDLLPWSEKIPECCKNQKDIKPVNSPYIA
;
A
#
# COMPACT_ATOMS: atom_id res chain seq x y z
N GLU A 1 28.86 2.07 -3.10
CA GLU A 1 29.63 0.82 -3.02
C GLU A 1 28.88 -0.40 -3.58
N PHE A 2 27.66 -0.72 -3.10
CA PHE A 2 26.87 -1.87 -3.57
C PHE A 2 26.69 -1.96 -5.10
N TYR A 3 26.18 -0.90 -5.75
CA TYR A 3 26.00 -0.94 -7.21
C TYR A 3 27.31 -1.03 -7.99
N GLY A 4 28.42 -0.52 -7.44
CA GLY A 4 29.75 -0.72 -8.02
C GLY A 4 30.15 -2.20 -7.99
N TRP A 5 29.86 -2.89 -6.90
CA TRP A 5 30.04 -4.34 -6.79
C TRP A 5 29.13 -5.10 -7.76
N ILE A 6 27.87 -4.71 -7.92
CA ILE A 6 26.92 -5.35 -8.85
C ILE A 6 27.43 -5.31 -10.30
N GLU A 7 27.99 -4.18 -10.75
CA GLU A 7 28.56 -4.07 -12.10
C GLU A 7 29.79 -4.95 -12.29
N GLN A 8 30.65 -5.07 -11.27
CA GLN A 8 31.81 -5.98 -11.30
C GLN A 8 31.38 -7.46 -11.28
N ALA A 9 30.38 -7.80 -10.47
CA ALA A 9 29.83 -9.14 -10.38
C ALA A 9 29.18 -9.55 -11.71
N ALA A 10 28.47 -8.62 -12.38
CA ALA A 10 27.85 -8.86 -13.69
C ALA A 10 28.85 -9.35 -14.75
N GLN A 11 30.07 -8.82 -14.74
CA GLN A 11 31.13 -9.22 -15.69
C GLN A 11 31.65 -10.64 -15.46
N ARG A 12 31.48 -11.18 -14.24
CA ARG A 12 32.03 -12.48 -13.82
C ARG A 12 30.97 -13.58 -13.78
N THR A 13 29.70 -13.24 -13.97
CA THR A 13 28.57 -14.17 -13.89
C THR A 13 27.94 -14.41 -15.25
N LEU A 14 27.58 -15.66 -15.53
CA LEU A 14 26.84 -15.99 -16.74
C LEU A 14 25.43 -15.37 -16.67
N PRO A 15 24.97 -14.58 -17.66
CA PRO A 15 23.71 -13.84 -17.57
C PRO A 15 22.48 -14.70 -17.33
N GLN A 16 22.46 -15.92 -17.88
CA GLN A 16 21.34 -16.86 -17.75
C GLN A 16 21.31 -17.65 -16.45
N SER A 17 22.39 -17.60 -15.65
CA SER A 17 22.41 -18.21 -14.32
C SER A 17 21.42 -17.51 -13.38
N LEU A 18 21.01 -18.19 -12.30
CA LEU A 18 20.14 -17.58 -11.29
C LEU A 18 20.73 -16.28 -10.71
N VAL A 19 22.06 -16.28 -10.48
CA VAL A 19 22.79 -15.09 -10.01
C VAL A 19 22.80 -13.99 -11.07
N GLY A 20 23.04 -14.35 -12.34
CA GLY A 20 23.01 -13.40 -13.47
C GLY A 20 21.64 -12.74 -13.65
N LYS A 21 20.55 -13.51 -13.48
CA LYS A 21 19.17 -12.99 -13.48
C LYS A 21 18.92 -12.04 -12.31
N ALA A 22 19.37 -12.40 -11.10
CA ALA A 22 19.23 -11.54 -9.92
C ALA A 22 20.02 -10.22 -10.08
N ILE A 23 21.25 -10.29 -10.58
CA ILE A 23 22.07 -9.11 -10.89
C ILE A 23 21.37 -8.21 -11.91
N THR A 24 20.87 -8.81 -13.00
CA THR A 24 20.12 -8.07 -14.04
C THR A 24 18.88 -7.39 -13.47
N TYR A 25 18.14 -8.10 -12.62
CA TYR A 25 16.98 -7.55 -11.92
C TYR A 25 17.36 -6.33 -11.06
N VAL A 26 18.37 -6.45 -10.21
CA VAL A 26 18.84 -5.34 -9.35
C VAL A 26 19.31 -4.13 -10.18
N ARG A 27 19.97 -4.36 -11.32
CA ARG A 27 20.39 -3.29 -12.24
C ARG A 27 19.18 -2.56 -12.82
N ASN A 28 18.20 -3.31 -13.32
CA ASN A 28 16.98 -2.73 -13.90
C ASN A 28 16.15 -1.97 -12.85
N GLN A 29 16.17 -2.41 -11.60
CA GLN A 29 15.40 -1.82 -10.50
C GLN A 29 16.16 -0.76 -9.71
N LYS A 30 17.37 -0.36 -10.15
CA LYS A 30 18.24 0.55 -9.41
C LYS A 30 17.55 1.85 -9.00
N GLU A 31 16.77 2.45 -9.90
CA GLU A 31 16.06 3.69 -9.63
C GLU A 31 15.07 3.52 -8.46
N TYR A 32 14.20 2.51 -8.54
CA TYR A 32 13.18 2.22 -7.52
C TYR A 32 13.79 1.82 -6.18
N LEU A 33 14.80 0.94 -6.21
CA LEU A 33 15.52 0.50 -5.02
C LEU A 33 16.31 1.63 -4.35
N SER A 34 16.64 2.71 -5.07
CA SER A 34 17.33 3.87 -4.50
C SER A 34 16.38 5.01 -4.09
N SER A 35 15.07 4.89 -4.33
CA SER A 35 14.10 5.96 -4.05
C SER A 35 14.01 6.33 -2.58
N PHE A 36 14.21 5.38 -1.67
CA PHE A 36 14.23 5.65 -0.22
C PHE A 36 15.39 6.58 0.20
N LEU A 37 16.46 6.66 -0.59
CA LEU A 37 17.56 7.60 -0.36
C LEU A 37 17.18 9.03 -0.74
N LYS A 38 16.17 9.20 -1.62
CA LYS A 38 15.65 10.50 -2.04
C LYS A 38 14.58 11.02 -1.09
N ASP A 39 13.74 10.13 -0.55
CA ASP A 39 12.67 10.46 0.39
C ASP A 39 12.64 9.48 1.57
N GLY A 40 12.93 9.99 2.77
CA GLY A 40 12.91 9.22 4.02
C GLY A 40 11.52 8.80 4.50
N ARG A 41 10.45 9.27 3.87
CA ARG A 41 9.07 8.80 4.12
C ARG A 41 8.84 7.41 3.52
N ILE A 42 9.63 7.01 2.53
CA ILE A 42 9.53 5.71 1.88
C ILE A 42 10.20 4.66 2.76
N GLN A 43 9.48 3.58 3.05
CA GLN A 43 10.06 2.46 3.80
C GLN A 43 11.06 1.69 2.93
N LEU A 44 12.18 1.29 3.53
CA LEU A 44 13.20 0.47 2.86
C LEU A 44 12.65 -0.92 2.47
N SER A 45 11.76 -1.47 3.30
CA SER A 45 11.14 -2.77 3.08
C SER A 45 9.76 -2.65 2.43
N ASN A 46 9.40 -3.65 1.63
CA ASN A 46 8.06 -3.80 1.05
C ASN A 46 7.00 -4.30 2.06
N ASN A 47 7.36 -4.47 3.34
CA ASN A 47 6.51 -5.09 4.36
C ASN A 47 5.14 -4.42 4.48
N LEU A 48 5.07 -3.08 4.41
CA LEU A 48 3.79 -2.36 4.50
C LEU A 48 2.86 -2.72 3.34
N ALA A 49 3.37 -2.76 2.10
CA ALA A 49 2.57 -3.09 0.94
C ALA A 49 2.18 -4.59 0.91
N GLU A 50 3.06 -5.47 1.37
CA GLU A 50 2.73 -6.90 1.52
C GLU A 50 1.66 -7.11 2.60
N GLN A 51 1.75 -6.35 3.70
CA GLN A 51 0.75 -6.41 4.76
C GLN A 51 -0.61 -5.87 4.30
N SER A 52 -0.65 -4.82 3.47
CA SER A 52 -1.90 -4.25 2.96
C SER A 52 -2.61 -5.14 1.95
N VAL A 53 -1.87 -5.91 1.12
CA VAL A 53 -2.47 -6.86 0.16
C VAL A 53 -2.86 -8.20 0.80
N LYS A 54 -2.25 -8.56 1.94
CA LYS A 54 -2.46 -9.85 2.61
C LYS A 54 -3.93 -10.18 2.91
N PRO A 55 -4.78 -9.25 3.41
CA PRO A 55 -6.21 -9.52 3.61
C PRO A 55 -6.94 -9.95 2.34
N PHE A 56 -6.63 -9.34 1.20
CA PHE A 56 -7.21 -9.69 -0.09
C PHE A 56 -6.82 -11.11 -0.52
N VAL A 57 -5.52 -11.45 -0.39
CA VAL A 57 -5.00 -12.79 -0.75
C VAL A 57 -5.60 -13.87 0.15
N ILE A 58 -5.73 -13.62 1.45
CA ILE A 58 -6.34 -14.55 2.40
C ILE A 58 -7.84 -14.69 2.12
N GLY A 59 -8.55 -13.59 1.91
CA GLY A 59 -9.97 -13.58 1.56
C GLY A 59 -10.26 -14.37 0.28
N GLY A 60 -9.43 -14.17 -0.75
CA GLY A 60 -9.56 -14.87 -2.03
C GLY A 60 -9.51 -16.39 -1.93
N LYS A 61 -8.78 -16.95 -0.95
CA LYS A 61 -8.77 -18.40 -0.69
C LYS A 61 -10.11 -18.93 -0.18
N ASN A 62 -10.94 -18.07 0.41
CA ASN A 62 -12.24 -18.41 1.00
C ASN A 62 -13.43 -18.09 0.08
N TRP A 63 -13.21 -17.45 -1.07
CA TRP A 63 -14.26 -17.09 -2.02
C TRP A 63 -14.51 -18.23 -3.02
N LEU A 64 -15.24 -19.26 -2.58
CA LEU A 64 -15.51 -20.51 -3.32
C LEU A 64 -16.09 -20.31 -4.75
N PHE A 65 -16.73 -19.18 -5.03
CA PHE A 65 -17.38 -18.89 -6.31
C PHE A 65 -16.89 -17.61 -7.01
N ALA A 66 -15.82 -16.99 -6.52
CA ALA A 66 -15.24 -15.79 -7.15
C ALA A 66 -14.20 -16.18 -8.21
N ASN A 67 -14.65 -16.46 -9.44
CA ASN A 67 -13.79 -16.93 -10.53
C ASN A 67 -13.75 -16.02 -11.78
N THR A 68 -14.40 -14.85 -11.73
CA THR A 68 -14.49 -13.96 -12.90
C THR A 68 -13.44 -12.85 -12.83
N PRO A 69 -12.81 -12.47 -13.96
CA PRO A 69 -11.90 -11.31 -14.01
C PRO A 69 -12.56 -10.02 -13.54
N ASN A 70 -13.83 -9.81 -13.89
CA ASN A 70 -14.60 -8.64 -13.47
C ASN A 70 -14.79 -8.59 -11.94
N GLY A 71 -15.08 -9.74 -11.31
CA GLY A 71 -15.20 -9.84 -9.86
C GLY A 71 -13.87 -9.58 -9.15
N ALA A 72 -12.76 -10.06 -9.71
CA ALA A 72 -11.42 -9.77 -9.19
C ALA A 72 -11.09 -8.27 -9.26
N SER A 73 -11.38 -7.62 -10.39
CA SER A 73 -11.19 -6.17 -10.57
C SER A 73 -12.05 -5.35 -9.60
N ALA A 74 -13.34 -5.67 -9.47
CA ALA A 74 -14.23 -4.98 -8.53
C ALA A 74 -13.77 -5.13 -7.08
N SER A 75 -13.37 -6.34 -6.69
CA SER A 75 -12.85 -6.60 -5.35
C SER A 75 -11.54 -5.84 -5.10
N SER A 76 -10.62 -5.83 -6.06
CA SER A 76 -9.37 -5.07 -5.97
C SER A 76 -9.61 -3.57 -5.73
N LEU A 77 -10.58 -2.99 -6.43
CA LEU A 77 -10.96 -1.58 -6.25
C LEU A 77 -11.46 -1.31 -4.83
N ILE A 78 -12.40 -2.13 -4.33
CA ILE A 78 -12.96 -1.97 -2.97
C ILE A 78 -11.86 -2.12 -1.91
N TYR A 79 -11.02 -3.15 -2.02
CA TYR A 79 -9.91 -3.33 -1.08
C TYR A 79 -8.91 -2.18 -1.14
N SER A 80 -8.66 -1.60 -2.32
CA SER A 80 -7.79 -0.43 -2.46
C SER A 80 -8.35 0.79 -1.70
N VAL A 81 -9.67 1.04 -1.80
CA VAL A 81 -10.34 2.11 -1.03
C VAL A 81 -10.23 1.85 0.47
N ILE A 82 -10.51 0.63 0.91
CA ILE A 82 -10.40 0.22 2.33
C ILE A 82 -8.98 0.42 2.84
N GLN A 83 -7.97 -0.05 2.12
CA GLN A 83 -6.57 0.09 2.53
C GLN A 83 -6.14 1.56 2.55
N THR A 84 -6.63 2.38 1.63
CA THR A 84 -6.37 3.82 1.65
C THR A 84 -7.02 4.49 2.87
N ALA A 85 -8.24 4.10 3.26
CA ALA A 85 -8.90 4.58 4.46
C ALA A 85 -8.13 4.20 5.74
N ILE A 86 -7.65 2.95 5.83
CA ILE A 86 -6.80 2.49 6.94
C ILE A 86 -5.50 3.29 7.01
N ALA A 87 -4.87 3.54 5.86
CA ALA A 87 -3.64 4.33 5.77
C ALA A 87 -3.81 5.81 6.17
N ASN A 88 -5.04 6.32 6.19
CA ASN A 88 -5.40 7.67 6.64
C ASN A 88 -6.03 7.68 8.05
N ASP A 89 -5.81 6.64 8.85
CA ASP A 89 -6.31 6.50 10.23
C ASP A 89 -7.85 6.56 10.36
N LEU A 90 -8.56 6.09 9.33
CA LEU A 90 -10.02 6.00 9.35
C LEU A 90 -10.51 4.60 9.74
N LYS A 91 -11.71 4.54 10.30
CA LYS A 91 -12.52 3.32 10.47
C LYS A 91 -13.12 2.96 9.11
N PRO A 92 -12.73 1.82 8.49
CA PRO A 92 -13.12 1.55 7.11
C PRO A 92 -14.62 1.44 6.90
N LEU A 93 -15.34 0.80 7.82
CA LEU A 93 -16.79 0.64 7.73
C LEU A 93 -17.50 1.99 7.75
N SER A 94 -17.23 2.81 8.78
CA SER A 94 -17.84 4.14 8.93
C SER A 94 -17.47 5.09 7.80
N TYR A 95 -16.27 4.97 7.24
CA TYR A 95 -15.88 5.75 6.06
C TYR A 95 -16.67 5.34 4.82
N LEU A 96 -16.84 4.03 4.57
CA LEU A 96 -17.63 3.54 3.42
C LEU A 96 -19.11 3.91 3.55
N GLU A 97 -19.69 3.79 4.75
CA GLU A 97 -21.07 4.23 5.03
C GLU A 97 -21.24 5.71 4.68
N TYR A 98 -20.36 6.56 5.18
CA TYR A 98 -20.36 7.99 4.86
C TYR A 98 -20.26 8.24 3.34
N VAL A 99 -19.30 7.61 2.65
CA VAL A 99 -19.12 7.77 1.20
C VAL A 99 -20.39 7.37 0.44
N PHE A 100 -21.01 6.24 0.79
CA PHE A 100 -22.23 5.80 0.12
C PHE A 100 -23.44 6.69 0.40
N GLU A 101 -23.60 7.18 1.63
CA GLU A 101 -24.65 8.15 1.98
C GLU A 101 -24.50 9.44 1.19
N GLN A 102 -23.29 9.99 1.12
CA GLN A 102 -23.02 11.21 0.38
C GLN A 102 -23.35 11.04 -1.11
N ILE A 103 -22.86 9.96 -1.74
CA ILE A 103 -23.12 9.67 -3.16
C ILE A 103 -24.62 9.55 -3.46
N GLN A 104 -25.43 9.03 -2.53
CA GLN A 104 -26.87 8.94 -2.70
C GLN A 104 -27.58 10.29 -2.55
N MET A 105 -27.07 11.17 -1.71
CA MET A 105 -27.73 12.43 -1.34
C MET A 105 -27.46 13.60 -2.28
N SER A 106 -26.33 13.61 -3.00
CA SER A 106 -25.91 14.79 -3.77
C SER A 106 -25.44 14.42 -5.18
N TRP A 107 -26.02 15.07 -6.18
CA TRP A 107 -25.59 14.98 -7.59
C TRP A 107 -24.44 15.94 -7.94
N ASP A 108 -24.17 16.95 -7.11
CA ASP A 108 -23.07 17.92 -7.28
C ASP A 108 -21.88 17.62 -6.35
N LEU A 109 -21.58 16.33 -6.23
CA LEU A 109 -20.62 15.85 -5.24
C LEU A 109 -19.19 16.01 -5.77
N GLN A 110 -18.39 16.82 -5.08
CA GLN A 110 -16.97 16.95 -5.38
C GLN A 110 -16.24 15.72 -4.85
N THR A 111 -15.58 14.97 -5.74
CA THR A 111 -14.94 13.70 -5.37
C THR A 111 -13.82 13.92 -4.36
N GLU A 112 -13.18 15.07 -4.42
CA GLU A 112 -12.11 15.53 -3.54
C GLU A 112 -12.54 15.57 -2.08
N ASP A 113 -13.82 15.89 -1.83
CA ASP A 113 -14.38 15.98 -0.48
C ASP A 113 -14.53 14.62 0.19
N LEU A 114 -14.66 13.55 -0.61
CA LEU A 114 -14.79 12.18 -0.15
C LEU A 114 -13.46 11.45 0.01
N LEU A 115 -12.35 12.04 -0.46
CA LEU A 115 -11.04 11.38 -0.39
C LEU A 115 -10.63 11.15 1.07
N PRO A 116 -9.97 10.03 1.42
CA PRO A 116 -9.64 9.68 2.81
C PRO A 116 -8.83 10.72 3.60
N TRP A 117 -8.15 11.65 2.92
CA TRP A 117 -7.39 12.74 3.52
C TRP A 117 -8.14 14.08 3.56
N SER A 118 -9.41 14.10 3.17
CA SER A 118 -10.26 15.30 3.18
C SER A 118 -10.57 15.74 4.61
N GLU A 119 -10.51 17.05 4.85
CA GLU A 119 -10.87 17.65 6.13
C GLU A 119 -12.38 17.54 6.43
N LYS A 120 -13.20 17.34 5.40
CA LYS A 120 -14.67 17.25 5.51
C LYS A 120 -15.16 15.91 6.04
N ILE A 121 -14.26 14.92 6.20
CA ILE A 121 -14.62 13.61 6.74
C ILE A 121 -15.04 13.74 8.21
N PRO A 122 -16.22 13.21 8.59
CA PRO A 122 -16.71 13.25 9.96
C PRO A 122 -15.81 12.57 10.98
N GLU A 123 -15.79 13.09 12.20
CA GLU A 123 -15.03 12.58 13.33
C GLU A 123 -15.43 11.16 13.73
N CYS A 124 -16.67 10.74 13.46
CA CYS A 124 -17.11 9.37 13.72
C CYS A 124 -16.32 8.34 12.89
N CYS A 125 -15.91 8.72 11.68
CA CYS A 125 -15.12 7.92 10.76
C CYS A 125 -13.64 7.86 11.13
N LYS A 126 -13.14 8.77 11.98
CA LYS A 126 -11.73 8.80 12.40
C LYS A 126 -11.51 7.83 13.57
N ASN A 127 -10.35 7.17 13.59
CA ASN A 127 -9.93 6.44 14.79
C ASN A 127 -9.67 7.45 15.92
N GLN A 128 -10.04 7.12 17.16
CA GLN A 128 -9.65 7.95 18.29
C GLN A 128 -8.12 7.99 18.31
N LYS A 129 -7.55 9.20 18.30
CA LYS A 129 -6.11 9.37 18.46
C LYS A 129 -5.78 8.88 19.87
N ASP A 130 -5.32 7.64 20.00
CA ASP A 130 -4.64 7.20 21.20
C ASP A 130 -3.48 8.17 21.39
N ILE A 131 -3.58 9.03 22.39
CA ILE A 131 -2.45 9.80 22.88
C ILE A 131 -1.47 8.75 23.39
N LYS A 132 -0.54 8.29 22.54
CA LYS A 132 0.58 7.48 23.02
C LYS A 132 1.29 8.35 24.06
N PRO A 133 1.44 7.89 25.32
CA PRO A 133 2.28 8.62 26.25
C PRO A 133 3.66 8.73 25.63
N VAL A 134 4.13 9.97 25.48
CA VAL A 134 5.52 10.28 25.18
C VAL A 134 6.34 9.63 26.27
N ASN A 135 6.89 8.44 26.00
CA ASN A 135 8.03 7.76 26.62
C ASN A 135 7.91 6.24 26.36
N SER A 136 8.33 5.78 25.19
CA SER A 136 8.69 4.37 24.99
C SER A 136 10.23 4.26 25.08
N PRO A 137 10.79 3.59 26.10
CA PRO A 137 12.23 3.52 26.34
C PRO A 137 12.96 2.47 25.48
N TYR A 138 12.34 1.93 24.43
CA TYR A 138 12.89 0.83 23.63
C TYR A 138 13.34 1.26 22.23
N ILE A 139 14.14 2.33 22.17
CA ILE A 139 15.08 2.54 21.06
C ILE A 139 16.45 2.73 21.72
N ALA A 140 17.21 1.64 21.76
CA ALA A 140 18.65 1.60 21.92
C ALA A 140 19.21 0.75 20.78
#